data_AF-A0A7X7FSX3-F1
#
_entry.id   AF-A0A7X7FSX3-F1
#
_cell.length_a   1.000
_cell.length_b   1.000
_cell.length_c   1.000
_cell.angle_alpha   90.00
_cell.angle_beta   90.00
_cell.angle_gamma   90.00
#
_symmetry.space_group_name_H-M   'P 1'
#
loop_
_entity.id
_entity.type
_entity.pdbx_description
1 polymer ?
#
loop_
_entity_poly.entity_id
_entity_poly.type
_entity_poly.pdbx_seq_one_letter_code
_entity_poly.pdbx_strand_id
1 'polypeptide(L)'
;MESEVGPVLYRKSFQMQRDQGKRYLLDLGQVGDWAVVRLNGQELGVRFWSPFTWDISDALRSGENALAVEVTGSLANRHDAKKRRPAGLMGPVRILATSRY
;
A
#
# COMPACT_ATOMS: atom_id res chain seq x y z
N MET A 1 17.83 13.68 18.70
CA MET A 1 17.04 14.14 17.53
C MET A 1 15.90 13.16 17.34
N GLU A 2 14.68 13.70 17.30
CA GLU A 2 13.41 12.99 17.54
C GLU A 2 13.22 11.73 16.70
N SER A 3 12.79 10.65 17.37
CA SER A 3 12.23 9.48 16.69
C SER A 3 10.72 9.59 16.73
N GLU A 4 10.18 10.51 15.93
CA GLU A 4 8.74 10.48 15.62
C GLU A 4 8.49 9.28 14.71
N VAL A 5 8.11 8.16 15.32
CA VAL A 5 7.50 7.03 14.59
C VAL A 5 6.03 7.40 14.36
N GLY A 6 5.81 8.35 13.46
CA GLY A 6 4.49 8.70 12.93
C GLY A 6 4.16 7.90 11.66
N PRO A 7 2.91 7.94 11.19
CA PRO A 7 2.57 7.36 9.89
C PRO A 7 3.43 7.99 8.78
N VAL A 8 3.97 7.15 7.90
CA VAL A 8 4.74 7.57 6.72
C VAL A 8 3.85 7.47 5.50
N LEU A 9 3.71 8.59 4.77
CA LEU A 9 2.92 8.66 3.55
C LEU A 9 3.81 8.53 2.31
N TYR A 10 3.66 7.42 1.59
CA TYR A 10 4.28 7.20 0.29
C TYR A 10 3.32 7.62 -0.81
N ARG A 11 3.81 8.36 -1.81
CA ARG A 11 3.03 8.77 -2.98
C ARG A 11 3.76 8.42 -4.27
N LYS A 12 3.02 7.92 -5.26
CA LYS A 12 3.54 7.65 -6.59
C LYS A 12 2.46 7.79 -7.64
N SER A 13 2.77 8.51 -8.71
CA SER A 13 1.98 8.47 -9.96
C SER A 13 2.55 7.41 -10.90
N PHE A 14 1.68 6.71 -11.61
CA PHE A 14 2.08 5.73 -12.62
C PHE A 14 1.09 5.71 -13.80
N GLN A 15 1.60 5.36 -14.98
CA GLN A 15 0.79 5.14 -16.17
C GLN A 15 0.41 3.66 -16.26
N MET A 16 -0.84 3.37 -16.60
CA MET A 16 -1.33 2.01 -16.77
C MET A 16 -2.33 1.95 -17.93
N GLN A 17 -2.21 0.92 -18.77
CA GLN A 17 -3.28 0.58 -19.71
C GLN A 17 -4.06 -0.60 -19.12
N ARG A 18 -5.36 -0.38 -18.88
CA ARG A 18 -6.22 -1.41 -18.31
C ARG A 18 -6.93 -2.16 -19.44
N ASP A 19 -6.94 -3.48 -19.34
CA ASP A 19 -7.69 -4.34 -20.25
C ASP A 19 -9.11 -4.52 -19.70
N GLN A 20 -10.09 -4.52 -20.61
CA GLN A 20 -11.47 -4.84 -20.24
C GLN A 20 -11.56 -6.32 -19.81
N GLY A 21 -12.42 -6.61 -18.82
CA GLY A 21 -12.64 -7.96 -18.31
C GLY A 21 -11.55 -8.51 -17.39
N LYS A 22 -10.43 -7.79 -17.19
CA LYS A 22 -9.41 -8.16 -16.19
C LYS A 22 -9.73 -7.58 -14.82
N ARG A 23 -9.33 -8.32 -13.79
CA ARG A 23 -9.32 -7.87 -12.39
C ARG A 23 -7.90 -7.50 -12.02
N TYR A 24 -7.75 -6.39 -11.30
CA TYR A 24 -6.46 -5.86 -10.87
C TYR A 24 -6.35 -5.89 -9.35
N LEU A 25 -5.26 -6.45 -8.85
CA LEU A 25 -4.93 -6.46 -7.43
C LEU A 25 -3.66 -5.65 -7.19
N LEU A 26 -3.69 -4.73 -6.21
CA LEU A 26 -2.49 -4.11 -5.68
C LEU A 26 -1.96 -4.97 -4.54
N ASP A 27 -0.73 -5.43 -4.65
CA ASP A 27 -0.01 -6.15 -3.60
C ASP A 27 1.14 -5.28 -3.09
N LEU A 28 1.09 -4.90 -1.81
CA LEU A 28 2.16 -4.11 -1.18
C LEU A 28 3.31 -4.99 -0.65
N GLY A 29 3.22 -6.31 -0.74
CA GLY A 29 4.19 -7.23 -0.19
C GLY A 29 4.30 -7.07 1.33
N GLN A 30 5.51 -6.83 1.82
CA GLN A 30 5.76 -6.68 3.25
C GLN A 30 5.53 -5.23 3.71
N VAL A 31 4.69 -5.06 4.73
CA VAL A 31 4.37 -3.78 5.38
C VAL A 31 4.57 -3.93 6.89
N GLY A 32 5.22 -2.94 7.50
CA GLY A 32 5.37 -2.83 8.95
C GLY A 32 4.68 -1.55 9.46
N ASP A 33 3.55 -1.58 10.14
CA ASP A 33 2.76 -2.73 10.59
C ASP A 33 1.36 -2.79 9.98
N TRP A 34 0.77 -1.66 9.61
CA TRP A 34 -0.49 -1.60 8.89
C TRP A 34 -0.50 -0.49 7.87
N ALA A 35 -1.38 -0.60 6.86
CA ALA A 35 -1.44 0.37 5.78
C ALA A 35 -2.87 0.78 5.42
N VAL A 36 -3.01 2.04 5.01
CA VAL A 36 -4.19 2.57 4.32
C VAL A 36 -3.78 2.94 2.91
N VAL A 37 -4.54 2.46 1.93
CA VAL A 37 -4.29 2.74 0.51
C VAL A 37 -5.37 3.66 -0.04
N ARG A 38 -4.93 4.67 -0.78
CA ARG A 38 -5.79 5.49 -1.63
C ARG A 38 -5.31 5.42 -3.07
N LEU A 39 -6.22 5.15 -4.00
CA LEU A 39 -5.94 5.17 -5.44
C LEU A 39 -6.86 6.21 -6.09
N ASN A 40 -6.29 7.16 -6.81
CA ASN A 40 -7.02 8.23 -7.49
C ASN A 40 -7.97 9.03 -6.58
N GLY A 41 -7.58 9.19 -5.31
CA GLY A 41 -8.38 9.86 -4.28
C GLY A 41 -9.40 8.96 -3.57
N GLN A 42 -9.65 7.74 -4.06
CA GLN A 42 -10.55 6.78 -3.42
C GLN A 42 -9.78 5.94 -2.40
N GLU A 43 -10.26 5.93 -1.16
CA GLU A 43 -9.74 5.05 -0.11
C GLU A 43 -10.23 3.61 -0.31
N LEU A 44 -9.28 2.66 -0.30
CA LEU A 44 -9.54 1.24 -0.53
C LEU A 44 -9.69 0.44 0.78
N GLY A 45 -9.63 1.14 1.91
CA GLY A 45 -9.71 0.58 3.26
C GLY A 45 -8.36 0.27 3.89
N VAL A 46 -8.39 0.05 5.20
CA VAL A 46 -7.24 -0.27 6.04
C VAL A 46 -6.95 -1.78 6.05
N ARG A 47 -5.67 -2.15 6.09
CA ARG A 47 -5.24 -3.52 6.42
C ARG A 47 -4.25 -3.52 7.54
N PHE A 48 -4.59 -4.26 8.59
CA PHE A 48 -3.78 -4.43 9.79
C PHE A 48 -2.84 -5.63 9.74
N TRP A 49 -3.10 -6.58 8.84
CA TRP A 49 -2.32 -7.81 8.72
C TRP A 49 -2.24 -8.27 7.26
N SER A 50 -1.19 -9.06 6.98
CA SER A 50 -1.00 -9.75 5.71
C SER A 50 -2.17 -10.70 5.39
N PRO A 51 -2.55 -10.88 4.11
CA PRO A 51 -1.97 -10.25 2.92
C PRO A 51 -2.39 -8.78 2.75
N PHE A 52 -1.40 -7.93 2.44
CA PHE A 52 -1.59 -6.50 2.14
C PHE A 52 -1.97 -6.32 0.67
N THR A 53 -3.14 -6.85 0.30
CA THR A 53 -3.61 -6.89 -1.10
C THR A 53 -4.99 -6.25 -1.24
N TRP A 54 -5.19 -5.37 -2.21
CA TRP A 54 -6.48 -4.72 -2.47
C TRP A 54 -6.95 -4.99 -3.89
N ASP A 55 -8.26 -5.16 -4.06
CA ASP A 55 -8.86 -5.07 -5.39
C ASP A 55 -8.92 -3.61 -5.80
N ILE A 56 -8.24 -3.27 -6.90
CA ILE A 56 -8.16 -1.92 -7.43
C ILE A 56 -8.95 -1.77 -8.73
N SER A 57 -9.68 -2.79 -9.17
CA SER A 57 -10.29 -2.86 -10.50
C SER A 57 -11.23 -1.67 -10.78
N ASP A 58 -11.98 -1.25 -9.76
CA ASP A 58 -12.95 -0.16 -9.88
C ASP A 58 -12.30 1.23 -9.77
N ALA A 59 -11.21 1.34 -9.01
CA ALA A 59 -10.50 2.60 -8.79
C ALA A 59 -9.42 2.87 -9.85
N LEU A 60 -8.94 1.84 -10.56
CA LEU A 60 -7.88 1.92 -11.56
C LEU A 60 -8.40 2.47 -12.89
N ARG A 61 -7.70 3.47 -13.42
CA ARG A 61 -8.00 4.16 -14.68
C ARG A 61 -6.99 3.75 -15.77
N SER A 62 -7.41 3.77 -17.03
CA SER A 62 -6.45 3.79 -18.14
C SER A 62 -5.82 5.18 -18.23
N GLY A 63 -4.50 5.25 -18.33
CA GLY A 63 -3.72 6.49 -18.23
C GLY A 63 -3.07 6.66 -16.85
N GLU A 64 -3.03 7.90 -16.38
CA GLU A 64 -2.36 8.25 -15.13
C GLU A 64 -3.19 7.84 -13.91
N ASN A 65 -2.49 7.25 -12.93
CA ASN A 65 -3.05 6.87 -11.65
C ASN A 65 -2.18 7.39 -10.50
N ALA A 66 -2.80 7.96 -9.48
CA ALA A 66 -2.14 8.46 -8.29
C ALA A 66 -2.35 7.50 -7.12
N LEU A 67 -1.29 6.84 -6.67
CA LEU A 67 -1.28 5.95 -5.51
C LEU A 67 -0.73 6.68 -4.29
N ALA A 68 -1.45 6.59 -3.18
CA ALA A 68 -0.97 6.99 -1.87
C ALA A 68 -1.10 5.80 -0.90
N VAL A 69 -0.02 5.51 -0.18
CA VAL A 69 0.05 4.45 0.84
C VAL A 69 0.53 5.08 2.12
N GLU A 70 -0.35 5.11 3.12
CA GLU A 70 0.02 5.51 4.48
C GLU A 70 0.38 4.25 5.26
N VAL A 71 1.61 4.17 5.78
CA VAL A 71 2.07 3.05 6.60
C VAL A 71 2.33 3.53 8.01
N THR A 72 1.71 2.87 8.98
CA THR A 72 1.91 3.16 10.39
C THR A 72 2.67 2.01 11.03
N GLY A 73 3.83 2.33 11.58
CA GLY A 73 4.61 1.39 12.38
C GLY A 73 4.07 1.22 13.79
N SER A 74 4.44 0.13 14.45
CA SER A 74 4.05 -0.17 15.83
C SER A 74 4.66 0.84 16.80
N LEU A 75 3.82 1.30 17.74
CA LEU A 75 4.24 2.08 18.91
C LEU A 75 5.31 1.36 19.75
N ALA A 76 5.45 0.03 19.65
CA ALA A 76 6.51 -0.71 20.32
C ALA A 76 7.92 -0.22 19.90
N ASN A 77 8.08 0.28 18.67
CA ASN A 77 9.33 0.83 18.18
C ASN A 77 9.75 2.15 18.89
N ARG A 78 8.84 2.76 19.65
CA ARG A 78 9.09 3.97 20.46
C ARG A 78 9.85 3.68 21.74
N HIS A 79 9.72 2.47 22.30
CA HIS A 79 10.18 2.18 23.67
C HIS A 79 11.56 1.51 23.74
N ASP A 80 12.04 0.87 22.69
CA ASP A 80 13.34 0.18 22.70
C ASP A 80 14.03 0.25 21.33
N ALA A 81 15.10 1.04 21.23
CA ALA A 81 15.87 1.20 20.00
C ALA A 81 16.57 -0.09 19.55
N LYS A 82 16.84 -1.04 20.47
CA LYS A 82 17.47 -2.33 20.16
C LYS A 82 16.47 -3.38 19.64
N LYS A 83 15.16 -3.14 19.78
CA LYS A 83 14.08 -4.04 19.33
C LYS A 83 13.23 -3.48 18.20
N ARG A 84 13.70 -2.43 17.51
CA ARG A 84 12.99 -1.84 16.39
C ARG A 84 12.71 -2.89 15.33
N ARG A 85 11.42 -3.13 15.08
CA ARG A 85 10.95 -3.99 14.00
C ARG A 85 11.00 -3.21 12.68
N PRO A 86 11.15 -3.90 11.54
CA PRO A 86 10.99 -3.28 10.24
C PRO A 86 9.65 -2.54 10.16
N ALA A 87 9.69 -1.24 9.88
CA ALA A 87 8.52 -0.38 9.74
C ALA A 87 8.56 0.32 8.39
N GLY A 88 7.40 0.57 7.80
CA GLY A 88 7.25 1.17 6.47
C GLY A 88 6.89 0.16 5.38
N LEU A 89 6.93 0.65 4.14
CA LEU A 89 6.61 -0.11 2.94
C LEU A 89 7.87 -0.81 2.41
N MET A 90 8.03 -2.09 2.71
CA MET A 90 9.20 -2.87 2.28
C MET A 90 9.00 -3.49 0.90
N GLY A 91 7.75 -3.76 0.51
CA GLY A 91 7.45 -4.25 -0.82
C GLY A 91 7.75 -5.75 -0.99
N PRO A 92 7.93 -6.21 -2.23
CA PRO A 92 7.79 -5.44 -3.47
C PRO A 92 6.34 -4.98 -3.70
N VAL A 93 6.16 -3.75 -4.17
CA VAL A 93 4.84 -3.24 -4.58
C VAL A 93 4.56 -3.67 -6.01
N ARG A 94 3.46 -4.40 -6.22
CA ARG A 94 3.09 -4.99 -7.51
C ARG A 94 1.62 -4.76 -7.82
N ILE A 95 1.32 -4.65 -9.12
CA ILE A 95 -0.04 -4.75 -9.64
C ILE A 95 -0.14 -6.08 -10.37
N LEU A 96 -1.06 -6.92 -9.92
CA LEU A 96 -1.32 -8.23 -10.51
C LEU A 96 -2.60 -8.13 -11.33
N ALA A 97 -2.53 -8.51 -12.61
CA ALA A 97 -3.69 -8.63 -13.48
C ALA A 97 -4.11 -10.09 -13.55
N THR A 98 -5.37 -10.39 -13.26
CA THR A 98 -5.94 -11.72 -13.41
C THR A 98 -7.12 -11.69 -14.38
N SER A 99 -7.23 -12.73 -15.20
CA SER A 99 -8.37 -12.88 -16.11
C SER A 99 -9.55 -13.43 -15.32
N ARG A 100 -10.74 -12.84 -15.49
CA ARG A 100 -11.96 -13.59 -15.18
C ARG A 100 -12.12 -14.66 -16.27
N TYR A 101 -12.46 -15.88 -15.85
CA TYR A 101 -12.92 -16.96 -16.72
C TYR A 101 -14.23 -16.57 -17.38
#